data_AF-A0A8J4EYD7-F1
#
_entry.id   AF-A0A8J4EYD7-F1
#
_cell.length_a   1.000
_cell.length_b   1.000
_cell.length_c   1.000
_cell.angle_alpha   90.00
_cell.angle_beta   90.00
_cell.angle_gamma   90.00
#
_symmetry.space_group_name_H-M   'P 1'
#
loop_
_entity.id
_entity.type
_entity.pdbx_description
1 polymer ?
#
loop_
_entity_poly.entity_id
_entity_poly.type
_entity_poly.pdbx_seq_one_letter_code
_entity_poly.pdbx_strand_id
1 'polypeptide(L)'
;MARCAVKWLRRAGRVPGQVHSLMGSPGPGGRRVWEVNLHFDENDLARMVRSFGRNGCTARVLQLKLIRPSAATSTSPSTNKAEPASSKTRNSSSGSSVGSSCNNSSSSSSNGAGAADDEVLGMVRVKPVRVHVNAVTQRLEGIELLYCPADRVVLVDVPIRLVNDEMAPGVRKGGWMSMFKRTVRYKALGNAIPPFIELNVRHMDLDQDLLVRDLPIPPGTKIYEKNFNAPVVRCTTDVGKD
;
A
#
# COMPACT_ATOMS: atom_id res chain seq x y z
N MET A 1 -14.67 -21.58 -10.24
CA MET A 1 -15.41 -20.29 -10.25
C MET A 1 -14.59 -19.09 -9.77
N ALA A 2 -13.68 -19.22 -8.80
CA ALA A 2 -12.89 -18.07 -8.26
C ALA A 2 -12.06 -17.28 -9.31
N ARG A 3 -11.51 -17.94 -10.33
CA ARG A 3 -10.71 -17.28 -11.37
C ARG A 3 -11.53 -16.30 -12.24
N CYS A 4 -12.82 -16.55 -12.42
CA CYS A 4 -13.70 -15.65 -13.18
C CYS A 4 -14.06 -14.39 -12.39
N ALA A 5 -14.35 -14.53 -11.09
CA ALA A 5 -14.64 -13.40 -10.21
C ALA A 5 -13.44 -12.45 -10.08
N VAL A 6 -12.23 -12.99 -9.91
CA VAL A 6 -11.00 -12.18 -9.85
C VAL A 6 -10.73 -11.45 -11.17
N LYS A 7 -10.99 -12.09 -12.32
CA LYS A 7 -10.86 -11.44 -13.63
C LYS A 7 -11.85 -10.27 -13.78
N TRP A 8 -13.08 -10.42 -13.31
CA TRP A 8 -14.08 -9.35 -13.33
C TRP A 8 -13.66 -8.17 -12.44
N LEU A 9 -13.22 -8.44 -11.20
CA LEU A 9 -12.71 -7.41 -10.29
C LEU A 9 -11.56 -6.61 -10.91
N ARG A 10 -10.60 -7.30 -11.54
CA ARG A 10 -9.48 -6.63 -12.23
C ARG A 10 -9.95 -5.77 -13.40
N ARG A 11 -10.96 -6.21 -14.17
CA ARG A 11 -11.55 -5.38 -15.23
C ARG A 11 -12.24 -4.13 -14.69
N ALA A 12 -12.77 -4.20 -13.47
CA ALA A 12 -13.38 -3.08 -12.76
C ALA A 12 -12.36 -2.20 -12.00
N GLY A 13 -11.04 -2.42 -12.16
CA GLY A 13 -10.00 -1.66 -11.45
C GLY A 13 -9.99 -1.91 -9.92
N ARG A 14 -10.45 -3.11 -9.50
CA ARG A 14 -10.48 -3.52 -8.10
C ARG A 14 -9.50 -4.67 -7.85
N VAL A 15 -8.83 -4.62 -6.70
CA VAL A 15 -7.87 -5.63 -6.25
C VAL A 15 -8.48 -6.39 -5.06
N PRO A 16 -8.51 -7.73 -5.08
CA PRO A 16 -8.96 -8.50 -3.93
C PRO A 16 -7.93 -8.40 -2.79
N GLY A 17 -8.41 -8.32 -1.56
CA GLY A 17 -7.56 -8.44 -0.40
C GLY A 17 -8.23 -9.16 0.75
N GLN A 18 -7.42 -9.64 1.68
CA GLN A 18 -7.85 -10.46 2.79
C GLN A 18 -7.37 -9.84 4.10
N VAL A 19 -8.26 -9.73 5.07
CA VAL A 19 -7.94 -9.29 6.43
C VAL A 19 -8.03 -10.50 7.35
N HIS A 20 -6.90 -10.90 7.91
CA HIS A 20 -6.81 -11.97 8.90
C HIS A 20 -6.88 -11.38 10.31
N SER A 21 -7.55 -12.10 11.20
CA SER A 21 -7.57 -11.77 12.62
C SER A 21 -6.19 -11.95 13.25
N LEU A 22 -5.81 -11.04 14.15
CA LEU A 22 -4.69 -11.29 15.04
C LEU A 22 -5.05 -12.40 16.03
N MET A 23 -4.14 -13.35 16.21
CA MET A 23 -4.32 -14.51 17.08
C MET A 23 -4.75 -14.09 18.49
N GLY A 24 -5.90 -14.59 18.96
CA GLY A 24 -6.45 -14.27 20.29
C GLY A 24 -7.22 -12.94 20.37
N SER A 25 -7.45 -12.25 19.26
CA SER A 25 -8.35 -11.09 19.22
C SER A 25 -9.80 -11.55 19.02
N PRO A 26 -10.76 -11.08 19.84
CA PRO A 26 -12.16 -11.44 19.67
C PRO A 26 -12.68 -10.89 18.34
N GLY A 27 -13.20 -11.78 17.50
CA GLY A 27 -13.79 -11.43 16.21
C GLY A 27 -15.26 -11.06 16.27
N PRO A 28 -15.80 -10.60 15.14
CA PRO A 28 -17.25 -10.49 14.94
C PRO A 28 -17.91 -11.85 15.23
N GLY A 29 -18.84 -11.88 16.18
CA GLY A 29 -19.51 -13.11 16.62
C GLY A 29 -18.69 -14.03 17.54
N GLY A 30 -17.65 -13.52 18.22
CA GLY A 30 -16.90 -14.27 19.24
C GLY A 30 -15.93 -15.31 18.69
N ARG A 31 -15.76 -15.39 17.36
CA ARG A 31 -14.76 -16.27 16.74
C ARG A 31 -13.35 -15.79 17.09
N ARG A 32 -12.51 -16.72 17.54
CA ARG A 32 -11.10 -16.46 17.89
C ARG A 32 -10.20 -16.24 16.68
N VAL A 33 -10.61 -16.77 15.52
CA VAL A 33 -9.95 -16.59 14.23
C VAL A 33 -11.02 -16.27 13.21
N TRP A 34 -10.81 -15.23 12.42
CA TRP A 34 -11.73 -14.79 11.38
C TRP A 34 -10.95 -14.18 10.21
N GLU A 35 -11.57 -14.26 9.03
CA GLU A 35 -11.02 -13.71 7.80
C GLU A 35 -12.13 -12.95 7.07
N VAL A 36 -11.79 -11.78 6.54
CA VAL A 36 -12.72 -10.95 5.75
C VAL A 36 -12.09 -10.69 4.39
N ASN A 37 -12.82 -11.01 3.34
CA ASN A 37 -12.46 -10.66 1.98
C ASN A 37 -12.98 -9.24 1.68
N LEU A 38 -12.08 -8.35 1.26
CA LEU A 38 -12.37 -6.97 0.91
C LEU A 38 -11.91 -6.70 -0.53
N HIS A 39 -12.54 -5.71 -1.16
CA HIS A 39 -12.10 -5.22 -2.46
C HIS A 39 -11.51 -3.82 -2.29
N PHE A 40 -10.34 -3.60 -2.87
CA PHE A 40 -9.61 -2.32 -2.84
C PHE A 40 -9.59 -1.69 -4.22
N ASP A 41 -9.48 -0.37 -4.29
CA ASP A 41 -9.21 0.33 -5.54
C ASP A 41 -7.74 0.13 -5.97
N GLU A 42 -7.50 -0.18 -7.25
CA GLU A 42 -6.15 -0.42 -7.77
C GLU A 42 -5.26 0.83 -7.68
N ASN A 43 -5.80 2.02 -7.93
CA ASN A 43 -5.03 3.25 -7.92
C ASN A 43 -4.59 3.63 -6.51
N ASP A 44 -5.46 3.45 -5.52
CA ASP A 44 -5.13 3.70 -4.11
C ASP A 44 -4.02 2.78 -3.63
N LEU A 45 -4.15 1.49 -3.94
CA LEU A 45 -3.14 0.50 -3.56
C LEU A 45 -1.82 0.73 -4.30
N ALA A 46 -1.88 1.08 -5.59
CA ALA A 46 -0.69 1.42 -6.38
C ALA A 46 0.01 2.67 -5.87
N ARG A 47 -0.74 3.70 -5.43
CA ARG A 47 -0.16 4.90 -4.81
C ARG A 47 0.52 4.56 -3.49
N MET A 48 -0.13 3.75 -2.66
CA MET A 48 0.44 3.27 -1.41
C MET A 48 1.77 2.54 -1.64
N VAL A 49 1.80 1.55 -2.54
CA VAL A 49 3.01 0.76 -2.83
C VAL A 49 4.11 1.59 -3.48
N ARG A 50 3.78 2.56 -4.34
CA ARG A 50 4.77 3.50 -4.90
C ARG A 50 5.37 4.43 -3.85
N SER A 51 4.56 4.90 -2.89
CA SER A 51 5.01 5.83 -1.86
C SER A 51 5.87 5.18 -0.79
N PHE A 52 5.51 3.97 -0.35
CA PHE A 52 6.18 3.31 0.78
C PHE A 52 7.11 2.17 0.34
N GLY A 53 7.01 1.73 -0.90
CA GLY A 53 7.67 0.51 -1.37
C GLY A 53 7.01 -0.75 -0.79
N ARG A 54 7.36 -1.91 -1.35
CA ARG A 54 6.78 -3.21 -0.96
C ARG A 54 7.05 -3.55 0.52
N ASN A 55 8.28 -3.32 0.99
CA ASN A 55 8.70 -3.62 2.36
C ASN A 55 8.34 -2.50 3.35
N GLY A 56 8.17 -1.25 2.89
CA GLY A 56 7.74 -0.16 3.78
C GLY A 56 6.26 -0.25 4.14
N CYS A 57 5.44 -0.88 3.29
CA CYS A 57 4.04 -1.15 3.61
C CYS A 57 3.89 -2.08 4.83
N THR A 58 4.81 -3.03 5.05
CA THR A 58 4.67 -4.01 6.14
C THR A 58 4.96 -3.45 7.52
N ALA A 59 5.69 -2.35 7.60
CA ALA A 59 6.05 -1.68 8.85
C ALA A 59 5.06 -0.57 9.25
N ARG A 60 3.94 -0.42 8.53
CA ARG A 60 2.96 0.65 8.80
C ARG A 60 1.61 0.09 9.21
N VAL A 61 0.95 0.83 10.09
CA VAL A 61 -0.46 0.61 10.43
C VAL A 61 -1.29 1.55 9.58
N LEU A 62 -2.30 0.98 8.92
CA LEU A 62 -3.24 1.68 8.06
C LEU A 62 -4.62 1.67 8.71
N GLN A 63 -5.41 2.70 8.42
CA GLN A 63 -6.82 2.75 8.74
C GLN A 63 -7.62 2.47 7.48
N LEU A 64 -8.38 1.39 7.49
CA LEU A 64 -9.32 1.07 6.42
C LEU A 64 -10.68 1.66 6.73
N LYS A 65 -11.19 2.46 5.81
CA LYS A 65 -12.60 2.85 5.80
C LYS A 65 -13.39 1.74 5.10
N LEU A 66 -14.22 1.03 5.87
CA LEU A 66 -15.11 0.03 5.32
C LEU A 66 -16.34 0.72 4.77
N ILE A 67 -16.59 0.51 3.49
CA ILE A 67 -17.77 1.00 2.79
C ILE A 67 -18.61 -0.23 2.46
N ARG A 68 -19.87 -0.22 2.89
CA ARG A 68 -20.85 -1.18 2.36
C ARG A 68 -21.14 -0.71 0.94
N PRO A 69 -20.91 -1.54 -0.09
CA PRO A 69 -21.44 -1.20 -1.40
C PRO A 69 -22.96 -1.14 -1.24
N SER A 70 -23.53 0.06 -1.35
CA SER A 70 -24.95 0.21 -1.60
C SER A 70 -25.24 -0.69 -2.80
N ALA A 71 -26.21 -1.59 -2.68
CA ALA A 71 -26.53 -2.53 -3.74
C ALA A 71 -26.88 -1.72 -4.99
N ALA A 72 -25.88 -1.50 -5.86
CA ALA A 72 -26.09 -0.78 -7.10
C ALA A 72 -27.08 -1.61 -7.91
N THR A 73 -28.27 -1.05 -8.09
CA THR A 73 -29.25 -1.40 -9.11
C THR A 73 -28.52 -1.95 -10.33
N SER A 74 -28.86 -3.18 -10.70
CA SER A 74 -28.43 -3.79 -11.94
C SER A 74 -28.88 -2.93 -13.12
N THR A 75 -28.08 -1.95 -13.53
CA THR A 75 -28.12 -1.45 -14.90
C THR A 75 -27.34 -2.44 -15.74
N SER A 76 -28.00 -3.55 -16.03
CA SER A 76 -27.67 -4.42 -17.15
C SER A 76 -27.49 -3.54 -18.39
N PRO A 77 -26.46 -3.76 -19.24
CA PRO A 77 -26.41 -3.09 -20.53
C PRO A 77 -27.64 -3.53 -21.33
N SER A 78 -28.62 -2.63 -21.46
CA SER A 78 -29.78 -2.84 -22.33
C SER A 78 -29.27 -2.99 -23.75
N THR A 79 -29.50 -4.17 -24.30
CA THR A 79 -29.44 -4.48 -25.73
C THR A 79 -30.29 -3.48 -26.52
N ASN A 80 -29.66 -2.46 -27.10
CA ASN A 80 -30.29 -1.69 -28.16
C ASN A 80 -30.11 -2.46 -29.47
N LYS A 81 -31.11 -3.30 -29.76
CA LYS A 81 -31.41 -3.81 -31.09
C LYS A 81 -31.90 -2.63 -31.94
N ALA A 82 -31.10 -2.20 -32.92
CA ALA A 82 -31.57 -1.49 -34.11
C ALA A 82 -30.47 -1.47 -35.17
N GLU A 83 -30.60 -2.31 -36.20
CA GLU A 83 -30.32 -1.94 -37.59
C GLU A 83 -31.14 -0.68 -37.96
N PRO A 84 -30.73 0.20 -38.90
CA PRO A 84 -30.55 -0.20 -40.29
C PRO A 84 -29.49 0.55 -41.14
N ALA A 85 -29.37 0.01 -42.35
CA ALA A 85 -28.73 0.45 -43.59
C ALA A 85 -28.45 1.96 -43.86
N SER A 86 -27.32 2.17 -44.54
CA SER A 86 -27.11 3.04 -45.73
C SER A 86 -27.67 4.48 -45.71
N SER A 87 -26.78 5.49 -45.78
CA SER A 87 -26.69 6.41 -46.94
C SER A 87 -25.69 7.58 -46.74
N LYS A 88 -25.35 8.18 -47.88
CA LYS A 88 -24.29 9.11 -48.25
C LYS A 88 -24.32 10.52 -47.61
N THR A 89 -23.11 11.07 -47.39
CA THR A 89 -22.56 12.37 -47.82
C THR A 89 -23.43 13.64 -47.83
N ARG A 90 -23.01 14.72 -47.13
CA ARG A 90 -22.55 16.05 -47.68
C ARG A 90 -22.52 17.20 -46.64
N ASN A 91 -21.34 17.80 -46.51
CA ASN A 91 -20.93 19.22 -46.53
C ASN A 91 -21.79 20.38 -45.93
N SER A 92 -21.13 21.09 -45.00
CA SER A 92 -20.68 22.52 -45.05
C SER A 92 -21.59 23.71 -44.71
N SER A 93 -20.90 24.73 -44.15
CA SER A 93 -21.21 26.17 -43.98
C SER A 93 -22.06 26.55 -42.75
N SER A 94 -21.90 27.68 -42.06
CA SER A 94 -20.93 28.79 -41.96
C SER A 94 -21.54 29.79 -40.96
N GLY A 95 -20.74 30.64 -40.29
CA GLY A 95 -21.27 31.91 -39.77
C GLY A 95 -20.80 32.32 -38.38
N SER A 96 -19.91 33.31 -38.36
CA SER A 96 -19.41 34.04 -37.20
C SER A 96 -20.41 35.08 -36.70
N SER A 97 -20.45 35.37 -35.39
CA SER A 97 -20.71 36.73 -34.90
C SER A 97 -20.28 36.91 -33.44
N VAL A 98 -19.93 38.17 -33.15
CA VAL A 98 -19.34 38.77 -31.96
C VAL A 98 -20.43 39.22 -30.97
N GLY A 99 -20.12 39.34 -29.67
CA GLY A 99 -21.02 40.02 -28.73
C GLY A 99 -20.68 39.87 -27.25
N SER A 100 -20.48 40.99 -26.58
CA SER A 100 -19.96 41.17 -25.22
C SER A 100 -20.99 41.05 -24.07
N SER A 101 -20.46 40.74 -22.89
CA SER A 101 -20.78 41.29 -21.55
C SER A 101 -21.94 40.78 -20.66
N CYS A 102 -21.59 40.85 -19.36
CA CYS A 102 -22.34 40.98 -18.09
C CYS A 102 -23.26 39.87 -17.54
N ASN A 103 -22.74 39.27 -16.46
CA ASN A 103 -23.32 38.97 -15.13
C ASN A 103 -24.82 39.29 -14.91
N ASN A 104 -25.59 38.31 -14.44
CA ASN A 104 -26.13 38.32 -13.07
C ASN A 104 -26.80 37.00 -12.70
N SER A 105 -26.67 36.72 -11.41
CA SER A 105 -27.21 35.62 -10.63
C SER A 105 -28.70 35.37 -10.87
N SER A 106 -29.06 34.11 -11.10
CA SER A 106 -30.38 33.60 -10.75
C SER A 106 -30.20 32.22 -10.12
N SER A 107 -30.49 32.21 -8.82
CA SER A 107 -30.76 31.05 -8.00
C SER A 107 -31.86 30.21 -8.62
N SER A 108 -31.57 28.96 -8.97
CA SER A 108 -32.57 27.92 -9.09
C SER A 108 -31.99 26.63 -8.55
N SER A 109 -32.38 26.32 -7.32
CA SER A 109 -32.25 25.01 -6.72
C SER A 109 -32.85 23.96 -7.66
N SER A 110 -32.00 23.17 -8.29
CA SER A 110 -32.38 21.87 -8.82
C SER A 110 -31.50 20.83 -8.13
N ASN A 111 -32.02 20.30 -7.04
CA ASN A 111 -31.51 19.07 -6.43
C ASN A 111 -31.57 17.97 -7.50
N GLY A 112 -30.41 17.53 -7.98
CA GLY A 112 -30.35 16.62 -9.11
C GLY A 112 -28.94 16.16 -9.44
N ALA A 113 -28.26 15.52 -8.49
CA ALA A 113 -27.14 14.62 -8.78
C ALA A 113 -27.07 13.57 -7.66
N GLY A 114 -27.79 12.47 -7.84
CA GLY A 114 -27.69 11.32 -6.95
C GLY A 114 -26.31 10.68 -7.08
N ALA A 115 -25.36 11.12 -6.24
CA ALA A 115 -24.20 10.31 -5.90
C ALA A 115 -24.68 9.26 -4.90
N ALA A 116 -24.45 7.98 -5.19
CA ALA A 116 -24.79 6.91 -4.26
C ALA A 116 -24.09 7.17 -2.92
N ASP A 117 -24.86 7.37 -1.85
CA ASP A 117 -24.31 7.53 -0.51
C ASP A 117 -23.71 6.19 -0.05
N ASP A 118 -22.39 6.08 -0.21
CA ASP A 118 -21.58 4.97 0.28
C ASP A 118 -21.68 4.90 1.82
N GLU A 119 -22.52 4.00 2.34
CA GLU A 119 -22.70 3.81 3.77
C GLU A 119 -21.38 3.34 4.42
N VAL A 120 -20.84 4.17 5.30
CA VAL A 120 -19.57 3.91 6.00
C VAL A 120 -19.83 2.99 7.18
N LEU A 121 -19.38 1.74 7.09
CA LEU A 121 -19.54 0.74 8.16
C LEU A 121 -18.62 1.00 9.36
N GLY A 122 -17.48 1.65 9.14
CA GLY A 122 -16.55 2.00 10.21
C GLY A 122 -15.09 2.05 9.76
N MET A 123 -14.20 2.33 10.72
CA MET A 123 -12.76 2.36 10.52
C MET A 123 -12.09 1.19 11.23
N VAL A 124 -11.21 0.49 10.52
CA VAL A 124 -10.48 -0.67 11.05
C VAL A 124 -8.99 -0.45 10.91
N ARG A 125 -8.24 -0.66 12.00
CA ARG A 125 -6.78 -0.61 12.00
C ARG A 125 -6.21 -1.95 11.52
N VAL A 126 -5.41 -1.90 10.47
CA VAL A 126 -4.79 -3.07 9.87
C VAL A 126 -3.32 -2.82 9.58
N LYS A 127 -2.56 -3.90 9.45
CA LYS A 127 -1.16 -3.89 9.05
C LYS A 127 -1.02 -4.76 7.79
N PRO A 128 -0.48 -4.24 6.68
CA PRO A 128 -0.11 -5.07 5.55
C PRO A 128 0.92 -6.13 5.94
N VAL A 129 0.68 -7.38 5.55
CA VAL A 129 1.63 -8.47 5.74
C VAL A 129 2.35 -8.74 4.43
N ARG A 130 1.59 -8.87 3.34
CA ARG A 130 2.13 -9.20 2.02
C ARG A 130 1.40 -8.48 0.91
N VAL A 131 2.16 -8.03 -0.07
CA VAL A 131 1.65 -7.42 -1.30
C VAL A 131 2.07 -8.30 -2.46
N HIS A 132 1.09 -8.84 -3.18
CA HIS A 132 1.28 -9.66 -4.35
C HIS A 132 1.29 -8.77 -5.59
N VAL A 133 2.43 -8.73 -6.26
CA VAL A 133 2.64 -7.98 -7.51
C VAL A 133 2.99 -8.99 -8.59
N ASN A 134 2.36 -8.84 -9.76
CA ASN A 134 2.69 -9.64 -10.92
C ASN A 134 4.06 -9.24 -11.47
N ALA A 135 4.97 -10.19 -11.65
CA ALA A 135 6.35 -9.90 -12.06
C ALA A 135 6.45 -9.28 -13.47
N VAL A 136 5.57 -9.68 -14.39
CA VAL A 136 5.63 -9.24 -15.79
C VAL A 136 4.90 -7.92 -15.97
N THR A 137 3.66 -7.84 -15.48
CA THR A 137 2.81 -6.65 -15.68
C THR A 137 3.02 -5.57 -14.64
N GLN A 138 3.76 -5.84 -13.55
CA GLN A 138 3.99 -4.95 -12.40
C GLN A 138 2.68 -4.43 -11.75
N ARG A 139 1.55 -5.09 -12.03
CA ARG A 139 0.25 -4.76 -11.42
C ARG A 139 0.03 -5.49 -10.11
N LEU A 140 -0.78 -4.90 -9.24
CA LEU A 140 -1.14 -5.47 -7.95
C LEU A 140 -2.20 -6.56 -8.12
N GLU A 141 -1.89 -7.77 -7.68
CA GLU A 141 -2.80 -8.92 -7.80
C GLU A 141 -3.62 -9.15 -6.54
N GLY A 142 -3.07 -8.79 -5.38
CA GLY A 142 -3.75 -8.93 -4.10
C GLY A 142 -2.94 -8.42 -2.93
N ILE A 143 -3.61 -8.10 -1.84
CA ILE A 143 -2.99 -7.70 -0.58
C ILE A 143 -3.52 -8.53 0.60
N GLU A 144 -2.60 -8.94 1.45
CA GLU A 144 -2.89 -9.62 2.71
C GLU A 144 -2.63 -8.66 3.87
N LEU A 145 -3.62 -8.53 4.74
CA LEU A 145 -3.66 -7.60 5.85
C LEU A 145 -3.92 -8.36 7.15
N LEU A 146 -3.32 -7.87 8.23
CA LEU A 146 -3.52 -8.37 9.59
C LEU A 146 -4.27 -7.30 10.38
N TYR A 147 -5.37 -7.68 11.02
CA TYR A 147 -6.05 -6.80 11.97
C TYR A 147 -5.11 -6.45 13.13
N CYS A 148 -4.90 -5.16 13.40
CA CYS A 148 -3.90 -4.70 14.37
C CYS A 148 -4.53 -3.68 15.33
N PRO A 149 -5.08 -4.13 16.47
CA PRO A 149 -5.57 -3.24 17.52
C PRO A 149 -4.38 -2.59 18.27
N ALA A 150 -4.64 -1.42 18.85
CA ALA A 150 -3.67 -0.57 19.54
C ALA A 150 -2.84 -1.31 20.62
N ASP A 151 -3.53 -2.09 21.45
CA ASP A 151 -3.00 -2.62 22.71
C ASP A 151 -2.34 -3.99 22.56
N ARG A 152 -2.37 -4.57 21.36
CA ARG A 152 -1.80 -5.90 21.11
C ARG A 152 -0.40 -5.79 20.56
N VAL A 153 0.40 -6.79 20.91
CA VAL A 153 1.77 -6.93 20.44
C VAL A 153 1.76 -7.71 19.12
N VAL A 154 2.43 -7.17 18.12
CA VAL A 154 2.52 -7.73 16.77
C VAL A 154 3.99 -7.88 16.37
N LEU A 155 4.28 -8.93 15.60
CA LEU A 155 5.58 -9.10 14.95
C LEU A 155 5.59 -8.34 13.64
N VAL A 156 6.60 -7.49 13.45
CA VAL A 156 6.71 -6.59 12.31
C VAL A 156 8.11 -6.65 11.73
N ASP A 157 8.18 -6.76 10.41
CA ASP A 157 9.43 -6.63 9.66
C ASP A 157 9.57 -5.15 9.30
N VAL A 158 10.53 -4.48 9.94
CA VAL A 158 10.76 -3.03 9.80
C VAL A 158 11.93 -2.80 8.86
N PRO A 159 11.79 -1.95 7.82
CA PRO A 159 12.89 -1.63 6.92
C PRO A 159 13.93 -0.72 7.59
N ILE A 160 15.19 -0.92 7.22
CA ILE A 160 16.32 -0.11 7.67
C ILE A 160 16.65 0.93 6.59
N ARG A 161 16.93 2.16 7.02
CA ARG A 161 17.43 3.25 6.21
C ARG A 161 18.79 3.66 6.75
N LEU A 162 19.81 3.67 5.88
CA LEU A 162 21.12 4.19 6.25
C LEU A 162 21.10 5.71 6.20
N VAL A 163 21.78 6.34 7.16
CA VAL A 163 21.93 7.79 7.25
C VAL A 163 23.42 8.11 7.36
N ASN A 164 23.88 9.13 6.63
CA ASN A 164 25.28 9.57 6.54
C ASN A 164 26.23 8.51 5.96
N ASP A 165 25.76 7.73 4.98
CA ASP A 165 26.57 6.74 4.26
C ASP A 165 27.77 7.37 3.55
N GLU A 166 27.57 8.53 2.92
CA GLU A 166 28.66 9.26 2.23
C GLU A 166 29.73 9.81 3.19
N MET A 167 29.38 10.07 4.46
CA MET A 167 30.30 10.62 5.45
C MET A 167 31.19 9.56 6.09
N ALA A 168 30.87 8.28 5.91
CA ALA A 168 31.60 7.19 6.53
C ALA A 168 33.06 7.14 6.02
N PRO A 169 34.06 7.00 6.92
CA PRO A 169 35.46 6.93 6.51
C PRO A 169 35.71 5.73 5.59
N GLY A 170 34.99 4.62 5.75
CA GLY A 170 35.09 3.47 4.85
C GLY A 170 34.69 3.79 3.40
N VAL A 171 33.62 4.57 3.20
CA VAL A 171 33.20 4.98 1.85
C VAL A 171 34.19 5.98 1.24
N ARG A 172 34.69 6.93 2.04
CA ARG A 172 35.72 7.89 1.60
C ARG A 172 37.04 7.24 1.22
N LYS A 173 37.36 6.09 1.80
CA LYS A 173 38.54 5.27 1.45
C LYS A 173 38.35 4.43 0.18
N GLY A 174 37.20 4.52 -0.50
CA GLY A 174 36.88 3.78 -1.72
C GLY A 174 36.09 2.49 -1.49
N GLY A 175 35.58 2.25 -0.28
CA GLY A 175 34.66 1.15 -0.01
C GLY A 175 33.21 1.49 -0.37
N TRP A 176 32.35 0.48 -0.34
CA TRP A 176 30.90 0.65 -0.50
C TRP A 176 30.14 -0.06 0.63
N MET A 177 28.93 0.41 0.93
CA MET A 177 28.09 -0.16 1.97
C MET A 177 27.22 -1.28 1.43
N SER A 178 27.49 -2.50 1.90
CA SER A 178 26.69 -3.67 1.60
C SER A 178 25.71 -3.95 2.73
N MET A 179 24.40 -3.96 2.42
CA MET A 179 23.36 -4.35 3.37
C MET A 179 23.01 -5.83 3.19
N PHE A 180 23.32 -6.65 4.19
CA PHE A 180 22.90 -8.06 4.22
C PHE A 180 21.43 -8.22 4.61
N LYS A 181 20.96 -7.38 5.54
CA LYS A 181 19.56 -7.39 6.00
C LYS A 181 18.92 -6.02 5.74
N ARG A 182 17.95 -5.99 4.82
CA ARG A 182 17.14 -4.79 4.53
C ARG A 182 16.01 -4.57 5.53
N THR A 183 15.57 -5.63 6.20
CA THR A 183 14.49 -5.60 7.20
C THR A 183 14.91 -6.37 8.44
N VAL A 184 14.44 -5.92 9.61
CA VAL A 184 14.67 -6.59 10.90
C VAL A 184 13.35 -6.79 11.61
N ARG A 185 13.24 -7.93 12.29
CA ARG A 185 12.02 -8.33 12.99
C ARG A 185 11.94 -7.70 14.38
N TYR A 186 10.91 -6.91 14.60
CA TYR A 186 10.58 -6.32 15.88
C TYR A 186 9.25 -6.86 16.42
N LYS A 187 9.20 -6.99 17.74
CA LYS A 187 8.00 -7.19 18.52
C LYS A 187 7.59 -5.83 19.07
N ALA A 188 6.52 -5.26 18.55
CA ALA A 188 6.06 -3.91 18.86
C ALA A 188 4.57 -3.91 19.23
N LEU A 189 4.15 -2.98 20.08
CA LEU A 189 2.72 -2.69 20.28
C LEU A 189 2.13 -2.09 19.01
N GLY A 190 0.85 -2.35 18.73
CA GLY A 190 0.16 -1.81 17.55
C GLY A 190 0.20 -0.28 17.42
N ASN A 191 0.36 0.44 18.53
CA ASN A 191 0.57 1.89 18.54
C ASN A 191 2.02 2.33 18.33
N ALA A 192 3.00 1.48 18.63
CA ALA A 192 4.42 1.84 18.69
C ALA A 192 5.21 1.22 17.52
N ILE A 193 4.57 0.93 16.39
CA ILE A 193 5.25 0.34 15.23
C ILE A 193 6.04 1.45 14.49
N PRO A 194 7.38 1.36 14.41
CA PRO A 194 8.20 2.34 13.71
C PRO A 194 8.08 2.14 12.19
N PRO A 195 7.97 3.22 11.39
CA PRO A 195 7.84 3.12 9.94
C PRO A 195 9.15 2.70 9.25
N PHE A 196 10.28 3.15 9.76
CA PHE A 196 11.63 2.78 9.33
C PHE A 196 12.60 2.99 10.51
N ILE A 197 13.75 2.34 10.44
CA ILE A 197 14.82 2.49 11.43
C ILE A 197 16.00 3.16 10.76
N GLU A 198 16.40 4.30 11.30
CA GLU A 198 17.58 5.02 10.84
C GLU A 198 18.83 4.44 11.50
N LEU A 199 19.79 4.04 10.67
CA LEU A 199 21.04 3.45 11.11
C LEU A 199 22.18 4.38 10.66
N ASN A 200 22.82 5.01 11.64
CA ASN A 200 23.90 5.97 11.41
C ASN A 200 25.21 5.22 11.19
N VAL A 201 25.80 5.43 10.01
CA VAL A 201 27.01 4.74 9.54
C VAL A 201 28.23 5.65 9.49
N ARG A 202 28.13 6.89 10.02
CA ARG A 202 29.19 7.91 9.96
C ARG A 202 30.54 7.46 10.51
N HIS A 203 30.56 6.56 11.49
CA HIS A 203 31.78 6.12 12.16
C HIS A 203 32.29 4.75 11.67
N MET A 204 31.72 4.21 10.60
CA MET A 204 32.05 2.87 10.09
C MET A 204 33.29 2.93 9.18
N ASP A 205 34.32 2.16 9.54
CA ASP A 205 35.54 1.98 8.75
C ASP A 205 35.42 0.79 7.78
N LEU A 206 36.47 0.56 6.98
CA LEU A 206 36.57 -0.59 6.07
C LEU A 206 36.54 -1.91 6.84
N ASP A 207 35.88 -2.91 6.26
CA ASP A 207 35.71 -4.27 6.77
C ASP A 207 35.07 -4.35 8.17
N GLN A 208 34.39 -3.28 8.58
CA GLN A 208 33.63 -3.24 9.82
C GLN A 208 32.17 -3.63 9.58
N ASP A 209 31.65 -4.43 10.52
CA ASP A 209 30.27 -4.90 10.55
C ASP A 209 29.46 -4.17 11.61
N LEU A 210 28.25 -3.76 11.22
CA LEU A 210 27.20 -3.39 12.16
C LEU A 210 26.27 -4.58 12.35
N LEU A 211 26.17 -5.03 13.60
CA LEU A 211 25.44 -6.23 13.96
C LEU A 211 24.02 -5.90 14.40
N VAL A 212 23.14 -6.90 14.46
CA VAL A 212 21.75 -6.72 14.92
C VAL A 212 21.69 -6.16 16.35
N ARG A 213 22.66 -6.51 17.20
CA ARG A 213 22.75 -6.00 18.58
C ARG A 213 23.02 -4.49 18.67
N ASP A 214 23.63 -3.90 17.65
CA ASP A 214 24.04 -2.49 17.64
C ASP A 214 22.94 -1.59 17.04
N LEU A 215 21.80 -2.18 16.67
CA LEU A 215 20.66 -1.44 16.13
C LEU A 215 19.99 -0.59 17.21
N PRO A 216 19.60 0.65 16.89
CA PRO A 216 18.81 1.46 17.80
C PRO A 216 17.45 0.78 18.02
N ILE A 217 17.01 0.73 19.28
CA ILE A 217 15.73 0.14 19.68
C ILE A 217 14.73 1.28 19.93
N PRO A 218 13.74 1.50 19.05
CA PRO A 218 12.70 2.50 19.25
C PRO A 218 11.86 2.21 20.50
N PRO A 219 11.25 3.24 21.13
CA PRO A 219 10.47 3.07 22.34
C PRO A 219 9.29 2.11 22.12
N GLY A 220 9.06 1.20 23.06
CA GLY A 220 7.96 0.23 23.00
C GLY A 220 8.17 -0.93 22.02
N THR A 221 9.39 -1.10 21.50
CA THR A 221 9.75 -2.22 20.63
C THR A 221 10.82 -3.11 21.26
N LYS A 222 10.83 -4.40 20.87
CA LYS A 222 11.87 -5.37 21.23
C LYS A 222 12.32 -6.11 19.98
N ILE A 223 13.63 -6.34 19.83
CA ILE A 223 14.16 -7.16 18.74
C ILE A 223 13.71 -8.61 18.96
N TYR A 224 13.18 -9.25 17.91
CA TYR A 224 12.71 -10.65 17.93
C TYR A 224 13.65 -11.63 17.22
N GLU A 225 14.78 -11.14 16.70
CA GLU A 225 15.76 -11.95 15.99
C GLU A 225 16.50 -12.90 16.95
N LYS A 226 16.71 -14.15 16.53
CA LYS A 226 17.46 -15.15 17.33
C LYS A 226 18.98 -14.89 17.33
N ASN A 227 19.49 -14.40 16.20
CA ASN A 227 20.93 -14.23 15.97
C ASN A 227 21.32 -12.77 16.10
N PHE A 228 21.70 -12.35 17.31
CA PHE A 228 22.13 -10.97 17.59
C PHE A 228 23.48 -10.61 16.96
N ASN A 229 24.32 -11.61 16.66
CA ASN A 229 25.64 -11.44 16.05
C ASN A 229 25.61 -11.52 14.51
N ALA A 230 24.42 -11.49 13.91
CA ALA A 230 24.31 -11.44 12.44
C ALA A 230 24.66 -10.03 11.95
N PRO A 231 25.49 -9.89 10.89
CA PRO A 231 25.77 -8.59 10.29
C PRO A 231 24.54 -8.07 9.54
N VAL A 232 24.26 -6.78 9.71
CA VAL A 232 23.20 -6.04 9.04
C VAL A 232 23.77 -5.27 7.86
N VAL A 233 24.86 -4.54 8.13
CA VAL A 233 25.59 -3.71 7.16
C VAL A 233 27.08 -3.98 7.33
N ARG A 234 27.81 -4.04 6.22
CA ARG A 234 29.26 -4.09 6.18
C ARG A 234 29.78 -3.07 5.19
N CYS A 235 30.84 -2.37 5.56
CA CYS A 235 31.62 -1.61 4.58
C CYS A 235 32.66 -2.56 3.98
N THR A 236 32.65 -2.77 2.67
CA THR A 236 33.63 -3.64 2.01
C THR A 236 34.32 -2.90 0.87
N THR A 237 35.59 -3.19 0.65
CA THR A 237 36.34 -2.77 -0.54
C THR A 237 36.31 -3.81 -1.65
N ASP A 238 35.93 -5.06 -1.33
CA ASP A 238 35.89 -6.12 -2.32
C ASP A 238 34.65 -5.97 -3.22
N VAL A 239 34.93 -5.68 -4.48
CA VAL A 239 33.97 -5.89 -5.57
C VAL A 239 33.94 -7.38 -5.81
N GLY A 240 33.03 -8.10 -5.15
CA GLY A 240 32.65 -9.49 -5.44
C GLY A 240 33.78 -10.36 -5.99
N LYS A 241 34.64 -10.87 -5.11
CA LYS A 241 35.52 -11.99 -5.48
C LYS A 241 34.67 -13.27 -5.42
N ASP A 242 33.95 -13.52 -6.50
CA ASP A 242 33.39 -14.83 -6.82
C ASP A 242 34.54 -15.83 -7.11
#